data_AF-A0A0D5ZB34-F1
#
_entry.id   AF-A0A0D5ZB34-F1
#
_cell.length_a   1.000
_cell.length_b   1.000
_cell.length_c   1.000
_cell.angle_alpha   90.00
_cell.angle_beta   90.00
_cell.angle_gamma   90.00
#
_symmetry.space_group_name_H-M   'P 1'
#
loop_
_entity.id
_entity.type
_entity.pdbx_description
1 polymer ?
#
loop_
_entity_poly.entity_id
_entity_poly.type
_entity_poly.pdbx_seq_one_letter_code
_entity_poly.pdbx_strand_id
1 'polypeptide(L)'
;MRTWVPQACISPCPTTKHGMQPARMASATLNCAKMVEYALHNGYDHCVNMQMGPKTGDASQFTDFEQVFEAWIKQMEWLMNFGTRIVNRARMKSPENYGRPFLSGIS
;
A
#
# COMPACT_ATOMS: atom_id res chain seq x y z
N MET A 1 31.91 5.77 -7.20
CA MET A 1 31.03 5.07 -8.16
C MET A 1 29.64 4.95 -7.52
N ARG A 2 28.56 5.23 -8.26
CA ARG A 2 27.19 5.10 -7.74
C ARG A 2 26.71 3.67 -7.98
N THR A 3 26.42 2.92 -6.92
CA THR A 3 26.01 1.51 -6.98
C THR A 3 24.57 1.33 -6.49
N TRP A 4 23.80 0.49 -7.17
CA TRP A 4 22.44 0.10 -6.77
C TRP A 4 22.11 -1.30 -7.32
N VAL A 5 21.20 -2.00 -6.65
CA VAL A 5 20.68 -3.32 -7.04
C VAL A 5 19.17 -3.36 -6.79
N PRO A 6 18.41 -4.26 -7.45
CA PRO A 6 17.04 -4.50 -7.05
C PRO A 6 17.00 -5.21 -5.67
N GLN A 7 16.27 -4.66 -4.69
CA GLN A 7 16.08 -5.29 -3.36
C GLN A 7 15.22 -6.56 -3.45
N ALA A 8 14.28 -6.55 -4.40
CA ALA A 8 13.38 -7.64 -4.72
C ALA A 8 13.22 -7.69 -6.25
N CYS A 9 12.00 -7.71 -6.78
CA CYS A 9 11.81 -7.78 -8.23
C CYS A 9 12.28 -6.50 -8.96
N ILE A 10 11.79 -5.31 -8.53
CA ILE A 10 11.94 -4.07 -9.32
C ILE A 10 12.36 -2.82 -8.51
N SER A 11 12.44 -2.88 -7.18
CA SER A 11 12.75 -1.68 -6.39
C SER A 11 14.26 -1.47 -6.23
N PRO A 12 14.80 -0.31 -6.62
CA PRO A 12 16.22 -0.02 -6.48
C PRO A 12 16.60 0.20 -5.01
N CYS A 13 17.75 -0.35 -4.62
CA CYS A 13 18.33 -0.20 -3.30
C CYS A 13 19.85 0.03 -3.40
N PRO A 14 20.41 0.98 -2.66
CA PRO A 14 21.86 1.14 -2.54
C PRO A 14 22.52 -0.13 -2.02
N THR A 15 23.72 -0.45 -2.51
CA THR A 15 24.49 -1.63 -2.09
C THR A 15 25.40 -1.37 -0.89
N THR A 16 25.45 -0.13 -0.40
CA THR A 16 26.36 0.28 0.67
C THR A 16 25.64 0.31 2.01
N LYS A 17 26.40 0.12 3.09
CA LYS A 17 25.91 0.27 4.47
C LYS A 17 25.21 1.62 4.69
N HIS A 18 25.72 2.69 4.07
CA HIS A 18 25.20 4.06 4.16
C HIS A 18 23.95 4.36 3.33
N GLY A 19 23.04 3.39 3.14
CA GLY A 19 21.82 3.61 2.36
C GLY A 19 21.02 2.36 2.02
N MET A 20 21.52 1.17 2.36
CA MET A 20 20.76 -0.07 2.28
C MET A 20 19.44 0.07 3.05
N GLN A 21 18.34 -0.38 2.45
CA GLN A 21 17.03 -0.40 3.10
C GLN A 21 16.96 -1.56 4.11
N PRO A 22 16.87 -1.31 5.43
CA PRO A 22 16.94 -2.38 6.46
C PRO A 22 15.63 -3.17 6.61
N ALA A 23 14.59 -2.77 5.87
CA ALA A 23 13.27 -3.37 5.85
C ALA A 23 12.71 -3.42 4.42
N ARG A 24 11.59 -4.14 4.24
CA ARG A 24 10.87 -4.22 2.97
C ARG A 24 10.51 -2.83 2.46
N MET A 25 10.80 -2.53 1.19
CA MET A 25 10.56 -1.20 0.61
C MET A 25 9.09 -0.77 0.68
N ALA A 26 8.18 -1.67 0.31
CA ALA A 26 6.79 -1.33 0.07
C ALA A 26 6.08 -0.95 1.36
N SER A 27 5.56 0.27 1.43
CA SER A 27 4.72 0.75 2.53
C SER A 27 3.29 0.25 2.42
N ALA A 28 2.81 -0.04 1.21
CA ALA A 28 1.55 -0.74 0.95
C ALA A 28 1.62 -1.39 -0.44
N THR A 29 0.93 -2.52 -0.62
CA THR A 29 0.73 -3.15 -1.92
C THR A 29 -0.71 -3.60 -1.98
N LEU A 30 -1.48 -3.04 -2.90
CA LEU A 30 -2.92 -3.20 -2.98
C LEU A 30 -3.33 -3.42 -4.43
N ASN A 31 -4.49 -4.03 -4.62
CA ASN A 31 -4.98 -4.39 -5.94
C ASN A 31 -5.85 -3.27 -6.53
N CYS A 32 -5.36 -2.62 -7.59
CA CYS A 32 -6.10 -1.58 -8.30
C CYS A 32 -7.40 -2.06 -8.93
N ALA A 33 -7.47 -3.33 -9.36
CA ALA A 33 -8.72 -3.90 -9.90
C ALA A 33 -9.78 -4.06 -8.82
N LYS A 34 -9.38 -4.41 -7.58
CA LYS A 34 -10.32 -4.49 -6.44
C LYS A 34 -10.90 -3.12 -6.08
N MET A 35 -10.14 -2.05 -6.27
CA MET A 35 -10.65 -0.68 -6.11
C MET A 35 -11.75 -0.35 -7.13
N VAL A 36 -11.72 -0.92 -8.34
CA VAL A 36 -12.80 -0.75 -9.33
C VAL A 36 -14.07 -1.43 -8.85
N GLU A 37 -13.96 -2.65 -8.32
CA GLU A 37 -15.09 -3.33 -7.71
C GLU A 37 -15.72 -2.48 -6.60
N TYR A 38 -14.90 -1.87 -5.74
CA TYR A 38 -15.40 -0.98 -4.68
C TYR A 38 -16.05 0.29 -5.23
N ALA A 39 -15.50 0.89 -6.29
CA ALA A 39 -16.11 2.05 -6.91
C ALA A 39 -17.54 1.73 -7.43
N LEU A 40 -17.73 0.52 -7.98
CA LEU A 40 -19.01 0.05 -8.53
C LEU A 40 -20.00 -0.44 -7.47
N HIS A 41 -19.51 -0.90 -6.31
CA HIS A 41 -20.34 -1.44 -5.22
C HIS A 41 -20.33 -0.55 -3.97
N ASN A 42 -20.16 0.77 -4.15
CA ASN A 42 -20.24 1.76 -3.07
C ASN A 42 -19.32 1.44 -1.86
N GLY A 43 -18.12 0.91 -2.13
CA GLY A 43 -17.12 0.51 -1.15
C GLY A 43 -17.35 -0.82 -0.46
N TYR A 44 -18.42 -1.55 -0.80
CA TYR A 44 -18.73 -2.84 -0.20
C TYR A 44 -17.96 -3.97 -0.90
N ASP A 45 -17.39 -4.88 -0.11
CA ASP A 45 -16.70 -6.07 -0.61
C ASP A 45 -17.60 -7.30 -0.41
N HIS A 46 -18.02 -7.90 -1.52
CA HIS A 46 -18.88 -9.09 -1.51
C HIS A 46 -18.11 -10.39 -1.24
N CYS A 47 -16.79 -10.41 -1.41
CA CYS A 47 -15.98 -11.59 -1.08
C CYS A 47 -15.87 -11.80 0.42
N VAL A 48 -15.76 -10.70 1.19
CA VAL A 48 -15.66 -10.74 2.66
C VAL A 48 -16.92 -10.26 3.37
N ASN A 49 -17.96 -9.86 2.62
CA ASN A 49 -19.25 -9.36 3.12
C ASN A 49 -19.10 -8.21 4.13
N MET A 50 -18.27 -7.21 3.79
CA MET A 50 -17.98 -6.09 4.67
C MET A 50 -17.85 -4.78 3.89
N GLN A 51 -18.24 -3.67 4.53
CA GLN A 51 -17.91 -2.34 4.05
C GLN A 51 -16.41 -2.11 4.22
N MET A 52 -15.66 -2.35 3.15
CA MET A 52 -14.20 -2.21 3.15
C MET A 52 -13.81 -0.76 2.91
N GLY A 53 -14.29 -0.15 1.84
CA GLY A 53 -13.96 1.22 1.45
C GLY A 53 -14.99 2.26 1.88
N PRO A 54 -14.72 3.55 1.65
CA PRO A 54 -15.70 4.61 1.81
C PRO A 54 -16.90 4.40 0.89
N LYS A 55 -18.06 4.93 1.28
CA LYS A 55 -19.25 4.96 0.42
C LYS A 55 -19.09 6.06 -0.63
N THR A 56 -18.76 5.67 -1.86
CA THR A 56 -18.48 6.57 -2.98
C THR A 56 -19.69 6.89 -3.87
N GLY A 57 -20.87 6.34 -3.56
CA GLY A 57 -22.11 6.53 -4.30
C GLY A 57 -22.64 5.23 -4.90
N ASP A 58 -23.92 5.26 -5.30
CA ASP A 58 -24.51 4.18 -6.09
C ASP A 58 -24.09 4.34 -7.56
N ALA A 59 -23.40 3.34 -8.09
CA ALA A 59 -22.89 3.36 -9.45
C ALA A 59 -23.99 3.37 -10.52
N SER A 60 -25.23 2.96 -10.19
CA SER A 60 -26.37 3.06 -11.12
C SER A 60 -26.74 4.50 -11.45
N GLN A 61 -26.31 5.46 -10.62
CA GLN A 61 -26.58 6.88 -10.77
C GLN A 61 -25.45 7.64 -11.48
N PHE A 62 -24.35 6.96 -11.84
CA PHE A 62 -23.26 7.60 -12.57
C PHE A 62 -23.65 7.80 -14.05
N THR A 63 -23.51 9.03 -14.53
CA THR A 63 -23.88 9.47 -15.88
C THR A 63 -22.68 9.59 -16.82
N ASP A 64 -21.47 9.63 -16.27
CA ASP A 64 -20.24 9.76 -17.04
C ASP A 64 -19.08 8.96 -16.43
N PHE A 65 -18.02 8.78 -17.22
CA PHE A 65 -16.83 8.04 -16.83
C PHE A 65 -16.06 8.72 -15.68
N GLU A 66 -16.05 10.05 -15.62
CA GLU A 66 -15.29 10.79 -14.61
C GLU A 66 -15.83 10.50 -13.21
N GLN A 67 -17.15 10.33 -13.04
CA GLN A 67 -17.74 9.93 -11.76
C GLN A 67 -17.23 8.56 -11.28
N VAL A 68 -17.08 7.60 -12.20
CA VAL A 68 -16.48 6.28 -11.88
C VAL A 68 -15.01 6.44 -11.51
N PHE A 69 -14.27 7.24 -12.26
CA PHE A 69 -12.84 7.47 -12.03
C PHE A 69 -12.58 8.18 -10.70
N GLU A 70 -13.38 9.18 -10.34
CA GLU A 70 -13.34 9.86 -9.04
C GLU A 70 -13.69 8.92 -7.89
N ALA A 71 -14.71 8.07 -8.05
CA ALA A 71 -15.05 7.05 -7.07
C ALA A 71 -13.86 6.09 -6.86
N TRP A 72 -13.23 5.64 -7.94
CA TRP A 72 -12.04 4.78 -7.88
C TRP A 72 -10.85 5.46 -7.20
N ILE A 73 -10.58 6.74 -7.48
CA ILE A 73 -9.54 7.52 -6.79
C ILE A 73 -9.82 7.56 -5.28
N LYS A 74 -11.06 7.86 -4.87
CA LYS A 74 -11.43 7.90 -3.45
C LYS A 74 -11.23 6.54 -2.76
N GLN A 75 -11.54 5.43 -3.44
CA GLN A 75 -11.26 4.08 -2.94
C GLN A 75 -9.75 3.83 -2.80
N MET A 76 -8.96 4.24 -3.81
CA MET A 76 -7.51 4.09 -3.80
C MET A 76 -6.86 4.88 -2.68
N GLU A 77 -7.21 6.16 -2.53
CA GLU A 77 -6.69 7.04 -1.49
C GLU A 77 -6.92 6.45 -0.10
N TRP A 78 -8.15 5.99 0.17
CA TRP A 78 -8.49 5.38 1.45
C TRP A 78 -7.68 4.11 1.72
N LEU A 79 -7.64 3.17 0.77
CA LEU A 79 -6.93 1.91 0.93
C LEU A 79 -5.42 2.12 1.10
N MET A 80 -4.80 2.96 0.26
CA MET A 80 -3.36 3.24 0.33
C MET A 80 -2.99 3.92 1.65
N ASN A 81 -3.83 4.85 2.13
CA ASN A 81 -3.65 5.49 3.42
C ASN A 81 -3.72 4.47 4.57
N PHE A 82 -4.76 3.62 4.56
CA PHE A 82 -4.96 2.57 5.55
C PHE A 82 -3.78 1.57 5.59
N GLY A 83 -3.40 1.02 4.43
CA GLY A 83 -2.29 0.06 4.32
C GLY A 83 -0.96 0.66 4.77
N THR A 84 -0.68 1.90 4.37
CA THR A 84 0.57 2.60 4.76
C THR A 84 0.63 2.83 6.26
N ARG A 85 -0.48 3.18 6.92
CA ARG A 85 -0.53 3.37 8.38
C ARG A 85 -0.20 2.08 9.12
N ILE A 86 -0.71 0.93 8.67
CA ILE A 86 -0.41 -0.37 9.29
C ILE A 86 1.08 -0.67 9.20
N VAL A 87 1.68 -0.54 8.01
CA VAL A 87 3.10 -0.82 7.83
C VAL A 87 3.98 0.16 8.60
N ASN A 88 3.64 1.45 8.61
CA ASN A 88 4.38 2.44 9.40
C ASN A 88 4.31 2.15 10.90
N ARG A 89 3.14 1.74 11.42
CA ARG A 89 2.99 1.34 12.82
C ARG A 89 3.84 0.10 13.14
N ALA A 90 3.83 -0.90 12.26
CA ALA A 90 4.66 -2.09 12.41
C ALA A 90 6.16 -1.74 12.38
N ARG A 91 6.59 -0.84 11.48
CA ARG A 91 7.98 -0.36 11.40
C ARG A 91 8.41 0.35 12.68
N MET A 92 7.56 1.21 13.24
CA MET A 92 7.84 1.90 14.51
C MET A 92 8.05 0.92 15.68
N LYS A 93 7.30 -0.19 15.71
CA LYS A 93 7.39 -1.22 16.76
C LYS A 93 8.42 -2.30 16.49
N SER A 94 8.94 -2.40 15.27
CA SER A 94 9.88 -3.46 14.90
C SER A 94 11.17 -3.46 15.73
N PRO A 95 11.81 -2.32 16.08
CA PRO A 95 13.02 -2.35 16.91
C PRO A 95 12.77 -2.85 18.33
N GLU A 96 11.59 -2.57 18.89
CA GLU A 96 11.20 -3.01 20.24
C GLU A 96 10.91 -4.52 20.28
N ASN A 97 10.22 -5.04 19.27
CA ASN A 97 9.71 -6.42 19.27
C ASN A 97 10.62 -7.42 18.53
N TYR A 98 11.37 -6.95 17.53
CA TYR A 98 12.07 -7.79 16.55
C TYR A 98 13.44 -7.19 16.19
N GLY A 99 14.30 -7.05 17.19
CA GLY A 99 15.69 -6.61 17.00
C GLY A 99 16.43 -7.50 15.99
N ARG A 100 17.27 -6.88 15.15
CA ARG A 100 18.04 -7.56 14.09
C ARG A 100 19.55 -7.33 14.28
N PRO A 101 20.16 -7.82 15.38
CA PRO A 101 21.52 -7.43 15.78
C PRO A 101 22.57 -7.75 14.71
N PHE A 102 22.46 -8.89 14.01
CA PHE A 102 23.36 -9.22 12.92
C PHE A 102 23.28 -8.21 11.77
N LEU A 103 22.05 -7.87 11.33
CA LEU A 103 21.84 -6.88 10.29
C LEU A 103 22.40 -5.52 10.73
N SER A 104 22.09 -5.07 11.96
CA SER A 104 22.58 -3.81 12.52
C SER A 104 24.10 -3.72 12.65
N GLY A 105 24.81 -4.84 12.80
CA GLY A 105 26.27 -4.86 12.87
C GLY A 105 26.97 -4.71 11.52
N ILE A 106 26.27 -5.01 10.42
CA ILE A 106 26.83 -4.98 9.05
C ILE A 106 26.19 -3.90 8.15
N SER A 107 25.03 -3.36 8.54
CA SER A 107 24.31 -2.29 7.85
C SER A 107 24.70 -0.90 8.34
#